data_AF-A0A969LN19-F1
#
_entry.id   AF-A0A969LN19-F1
#
_cell.length_a   1.000
_cell.length_b   1.000
_cell.length_c   1.000
_cell.angle_alpha   90.00
_cell.angle_beta   90.00
_cell.angle_gamma   90.00
#
_symmetry.space_group_name_H-M   'P 1'
#
loop_
_entity.id
_entity.type
_entity.pdbx_description
1 polymer ?
#
loop_
_entity_poly.entity_id
_entity_poly.type
_entity_poly.pdbx_seq_one_letter_code
_entity_poly.pdbx_strand_id
1 'polypeptide(L)'
;MLGTLEGESFVLESMNPNRRATPLSVAAHGLYEQADPLSVIEPEGVLHLDDSKFEAVDERRCRVSGARWVPAKQFTVKIEGATRVGARAICVAGSVDPVFIAKANEIIPAVEAIVRELVPPDPAKPYQLFFRFYGLGVVGGQPVTTLPEEIGIIVECIGSDEDERAQWWRRASN
;
A
#
# COMPACT_ATOMS: atom_id res chain seq x y z
N MET A 1 2.71 -5.26 -21.56
CA MET A 1 3.46 -4.20 -22.26
C MET A 1 4.63 -4.85 -22.97
N LEU A 2 5.05 -4.33 -24.12
CA LEU A 2 6.31 -4.65 -24.77
C LEU A 2 7.19 -3.40 -24.69
N GLY A 3 8.46 -3.58 -24.32
CA GLY A 3 9.46 -2.53 -24.28
C GLY A 3 10.60 -2.85 -25.25
N THR A 4 10.91 -1.91 -26.14
CA THR A 4 12.02 -2.02 -27.10
C THR A 4 13.09 -1.01 -26.71
N LEU A 5 14.31 -1.48 -26.43
CA LEU A 5 15.43 -0.62 -26.06
C LEU A 5 16.00 0.08 -27.31
N GLU A 6 16.26 1.38 -27.20
CA GLU A 6 16.77 2.26 -28.26
C GLU A 6 17.86 3.19 -27.68
N GLY A 7 19.11 2.70 -27.59
CA GLY A 7 20.23 3.48 -27.07
C GLY A 7 20.00 3.93 -25.63
N GLU A 8 19.90 5.25 -25.41
CA GLU A 8 19.62 5.87 -24.10
C GLU A 8 18.10 6.02 -23.80
N SER A 9 17.26 5.31 -24.56
CA SER A 9 15.81 5.38 -24.43
C SER A 9 15.18 4.00 -24.61
N PHE A 10 13.89 3.89 -24.35
CA PHE A 10 13.10 2.73 -24.72
C PHE A 10 11.70 3.14 -25.18
N VAL A 11 11.12 2.36 -26.09
CA VAL A 11 9.75 2.55 -26.57
C VAL A 11 8.86 1.50 -25.95
N LEU A 12 7.76 1.96 -25.36
CA LEU A 12 6.73 1.14 -24.76
C LEU A 12 5.50 1.05 -25.65
N GLU A 13 4.97 -0.16 -25.79
CA GLU A 13 3.70 -0.42 -26.46
C GLU A 13 2.84 -1.46 -25.74
N SER A 14 1.52 -1.33 -25.89
CA SER A 14 0.58 -2.32 -25.38
C SER A 14 0.43 -3.47 -26.36
N MET A 15 0.68 -4.70 -25.88
CA MET A 15 0.39 -5.94 -26.63
C MET A 15 -1.12 -6.19 -26.80
N ASN A 16 -1.98 -5.47 -26.08
CA ASN A 16 -3.41 -5.46 -26.32
C ASN A 16 -3.73 -4.40 -27.40
N PRO A 17 -4.33 -4.77 -28.55
CA PRO A 17 -4.63 -3.85 -29.65
C PRO A 17 -5.64 -2.77 -29.25
N ASN A 18 -6.49 -2.99 -28.25
CA ASN A 18 -7.47 -2.01 -27.77
C ASN A 18 -6.91 -1.01 -26.75
N ARG A 19 -5.64 -1.16 -26.33
CA ARG A 19 -4.98 -0.26 -25.37
C ARG A 19 -3.79 0.46 -26.01
N ARG A 20 -3.43 1.62 -25.44
CA ARG A 20 -2.38 2.52 -25.94
C ARG A 20 -1.44 2.87 -24.78
N ALA A 21 -0.14 2.90 -25.05
CA ALA A 21 0.87 3.42 -24.13
C ALA A 21 1.08 4.90 -24.44
N THR A 22 0.26 5.76 -23.83
CA THR A 22 0.37 7.21 -23.95
C THR A 22 1.42 7.75 -22.98
N PRO A 23 2.03 8.93 -23.24
CA PRO A 23 2.94 9.57 -22.29
C PRO A 23 2.37 9.67 -20.87
N LEU A 24 1.12 10.11 -20.73
CA LEU A 24 0.45 10.22 -19.43
C LEU A 24 0.26 8.85 -18.76
N SER A 25 -0.22 7.84 -19.50
CA SER A 25 -0.43 6.51 -18.91
C SER A 25 0.87 5.84 -18.50
N VAL A 26 1.95 6.05 -19.27
CA VAL A 26 3.27 5.50 -18.95
C VAL A 26 3.86 6.22 -17.73
N ALA A 27 3.82 7.55 -17.69
CA ALA A 27 4.27 8.32 -16.54
C ALA A 27 3.48 7.92 -15.27
N ALA A 28 2.14 7.86 -15.34
CA ALA A 28 1.31 7.45 -14.23
C ALA A 28 1.62 6.02 -13.74
N HIS A 29 1.93 5.10 -14.65
CA HIS A 29 2.30 3.73 -14.27
C HIS A 29 3.69 3.67 -13.61
N GLY A 30 4.63 4.53 -14.02
CA GLY A 30 5.94 4.66 -13.38
C GLY A 30 5.88 5.16 -11.93
N LEU A 31 4.81 5.84 -11.55
CA LEU A 31 4.58 6.32 -10.17
C LEU A 31 3.91 5.27 -9.26
N TYR A 32 3.42 4.17 -9.82
CA TYR A 32 2.70 3.17 -9.07
C TYR A 32 3.68 2.31 -8.23
N GLU A 33 3.30 2.01 -6.99
CA GLU A 33 4.07 1.17 -6.05
C GLU A 33 5.49 1.66 -5.73
N GLN A 34 5.79 2.93 -6.02
CA GLN A 34 7.06 3.55 -5.65
C GLN A 34 6.94 4.30 -4.31
N ALA A 35 7.96 4.17 -3.47
CA ALA A 35 8.06 4.97 -2.24
C ALA A 35 8.38 6.45 -2.51
N ASP A 36 9.08 6.71 -3.62
CA ASP A 36 9.44 8.04 -4.11
C ASP A 36 9.14 8.11 -5.62
N PRO A 37 8.35 9.09 -6.09
CA PRO A 37 8.05 9.24 -7.51
C PRO A 37 9.27 9.56 -8.40
N LEU A 38 10.38 10.01 -7.82
CA LEU A 38 11.56 10.48 -8.56
C LEU A 38 12.75 9.52 -8.52
N SER A 39 12.67 8.44 -7.73
CA SER A 39 13.76 7.49 -7.63
C SER A 39 13.30 6.06 -7.41
N VAL A 40 13.99 5.11 -8.05
CA VAL A 40 13.83 3.68 -7.84
C VAL A 40 15.12 3.12 -7.29
N ILE A 41 15.06 2.58 -6.08
CA ILE A 41 16.22 2.00 -5.40
C ILE A 41 16.27 0.51 -5.72
N GLU A 42 17.38 0.10 -6.31
CA GLU A 42 17.69 -1.29 -6.64
C GLU A 42 18.98 -1.71 -5.92
N PRO A 43 19.25 -3.02 -5.78
CA PRO A 43 20.44 -3.48 -5.06
C PRO A 43 21.77 -2.99 -5.62
N GLU A 44 21.80 -2.76 -6.94
CA GLU A 44 22.99 -2.34 -7.68
C GLU A 44 23.11 -0.83 -7.82
N GLY A 45 22.11 -0.04 -7.39
CA GLY A 45 22.12 1.41 -7.56
C GLY A 45 20.76 2.07 -7.48
N VAL A 46 20.72 3.34 -7.84
CA VAL A 46 19.50 4.15 -7.85
C VAL A 46 19.24 4.64 -9.27
N LEU A 47 18.04 4.38 -9.76
CA LEU A 47 17.53 4.98 -10.99
C LEU A 47 16.81 6.28 -10.65
N HIS A 48 17.40 7.40 -11.05
CA HIS A 48 16.81 8.72 -10.93
C HIS A 48 15.94 9.04 -12.13
N LEU A 49 14.72 9.52 -11.87
CA LEU A 49 13.69 9.74 -12.87
C LEU A 49 13.33 11.23 -13.07
N ASP A 50 13.98 12.15 -12.35
CA ASP A 50 13.71 13.59 -12.39
C ASP A 50 13.88 14.23 -13.77
N ASP A 51 14.82 13.73 -14.57
CA ASP A 51 15.06 14.17 -15.95
C ASP A 51 14.29 13.33 -17.00
N SER A 52 13.39 12.43 -16.57
CA SER A 52 12.68 11.53 -17.48
C SER A 52 11.71 12.28 -18.39
N LYS A 53 11.77 11.95 -19.68
CA LYS A 53 10.88 12.48 -20.72
C LYS A 53 10.00 11.37 -21.28
N PHE A 54 8.72 11.66 -21.41
CA PHE A 54 7.72 10.76 -21.96
C PHE A 54 7.15 11.37 -23.24
N GLU A 55 7.48 10.80 -24.39
CA GLU A 55 7.14 11.36 -25.69
C GLU A 55 6.32 10.36 -26.51
N ALA A 56 5.27 10.83 -27.19
CA ALA A 56 4.50 9.96 -28.07
C ALA A 56 5.33 9.66 -29.33
N VAL A 57 5.50 8.38 -29.67
CA VAL A 57 6.10 7.97 -30.95
C VAL A 57 5.03 7.99 -32.05
N ASP A 58 3.83 7.55 -31.68
CA ASP A 58 2.61 7.60 -32.47
C ASP A 58 1.41 7.54 -31.50
N GLU A 59 0.22 7.28 -32.01
CA GLU A 59 -0.98 7.23 -31.19
C GLU A 59 -1.03 6.05 -30.18
N ARG A 60 -0.09 5.10 -30.23
CA ARG A 60 -0.12 3.85 -29.44
C ARG A 60 1.11 3.63 -28.58
N ARG A 61 2.22 4.27 -28.92
CA ARG A 61 3.54 4.01 -28.34
C ARG A 61 4.12 5.26 -27.70
N CYS A 62 4.86 5.06 -26.61
CA CYS A 62 5.53 6.14 -25.89
C CYS A 62 7.02 5.80 -25.74
N ARG A 63 7.88 6.75 -26.09
CA ARG A 63 9.31 6.71 -25.79
C ARG A 63 9.57 7.32 -24.43
N VAL A 64 10.42 6.66 -23.67
CA VAL A 64 10.94 7.13 -22.38
C VAL A 64 12.45 7.29 -22.48
N SER A 65 12.98 8.45 -22.06
CA SER A 65 14.41 8.76 -22.06
C SER A 65 14.77 9.66 -20.87
N GLY A 66 16.06 9.88 -20.61
CA GLY A 66 16.53 10.88 -19.64
C GLY A 66 16.69 10.36 -18.20
N ALA A 67 16.28 9.13 -17.89
CA ALA A 67 16.54 8.53 -16.59
C ALA A 67 18.05 8.32 -16.37
N ARG A 68 18.53 8.54 -15.14
CA ARG A 68 19.95 8.50 -14.79
C ARG A 68 20.24 7.42 -13.74
N TRP A 69 21.17 6.52 -14.06
CA TRP A 69 21.59 5.47 -13.14
C TRP A 69 22.80 5.90 -12.29
N VAL A 70 22.74 5.66 -10.98
CA VAL A 70 23.84 5.87 -10.04
C VAL A 70 24.18 4.54 -9.37
N PRO A 71 25.34 3.93 -9.67
CA PRO A 71 25.73 2.65 -9.05
C PRO A 71 25.86 2.73 -7.54
N ALA A 72 25.45 1.67 -6.84
CA ALA A 72 25.65 1.53 -5.41
C ALA A 72 27.14 1.37 -5.09
N LYS A 73 27.57 1.97 -3.97
CA LYS A 73 28.95 1.82 -3.47
C LYS A 73 29.21 0.46 -2.83
N GLN A 74 28.14 -0.22 -2.43
CA GLN A 74 28.18 -1.49 -1.74
C GLN A 74 27.28 -2.47 -2.47
N PHE A 75 27.79 -3.67 -2.73
CA PHE A 75 26.99 -4.76 -3.27
C PHE A 75 25.92 -5.16 -2.26
N THR A 76 24.67 -5.19 -2.72
CA THR A 76 23.54 -5.72 -1.96
C THR A 76 22.74 -6.67 -2.85
N VAL A 77 21.89 -7.49 -2.25
CA VAL A 77 20.96 -8.37 -2.97
C VAL A 77 19.56 -8.11 -2.42
N LYS A 78 18.57 -7.97 -3.29
CA LYS A 78 17.16 -7.92 -2.90
C LYS A 78 16.71 -9.34 -2.56
N ILE A 79 16.37 -9.57 -1.31
CA ILE A 79 15.77 -10.83 -0.88
C ILE A 79 14.27 -10.60 -0.71
N GLU A 80 13.49 -11.19 -1.62
CA GLU A 80 12.05 -11.27 -1.49
C GLU A 80 11.68 -12.66 -0.95
N GLY A 81 10.88 -12.68 0.11
CA GLY A 81 10.42 -13.91 0.73
C GLY A 81 9.16 -13.66 1.52
N ALA A 82 8.35 -14.70 1.67
CA ALA A 82 7.16 -14.69 2.51
C ALA A 82 7.22 -15.87 3.47
N THR A 83 6.75 -15.65 4.69
CA THR A 83 6.56 -16.70 5.68
C THR A 83 5.18 -16.55 6.31
N ARG A 84 4.57 -17.66 6.75
CA ARG A 84 3.29 -17.61 7.45
C ARG A 84 3.53 -17.06 8.85
N VAL A 85 3.03 -15.87 9.12
CA VAL A 85 3.14 -15.21 10.43
C VAL A 85 1.90 -15.41 11.33
N GLY A 86 0.83 -16.00 10.79
CA GLY A 86 -0.42 -16.22 11.52
C GLY A 86 -1.62 -16.44 10.60
N ALA A 87 -2.81 -16.35 11.18
CA ALA A 87 -4.08 -16.31 10.45
C ALA A 87 -4.81 -15.00 10.74
N ARG A 88 -5.31 -14.35 9.68
CA ARG A 88 -5.91 -13.01 9.77
C ARG A 88 -7.43 -13.06 9.69
N ALA A 89 -8.10 -12.35 10.59
CA ALA A 89 -9.51 -11.98 10.47
C ALA A 89 -9.62 -10.47 10.22
N ILE A 90 -10.56 -10.07 9.38
CA ILE A 90 -10.84 -8.67 9.07
C ILE A 90 -12.33 -8.42 9.32
N CYS A 91 -12.63 -7.36 10.07
CA CYS A 91 -13.97 -6.79 10.17
C CYS A 91 -13.96 -5.45 9.42
N VAL A 92 -14.91 -5.29 8.50
CA VAL A 92 -15.13 -4.06 7.75
C VAL A 92 -16.45 -3.46 8.24
N ALA A 93 -16.42 -2.19 8.65
CA ALA A 93 -17.58 -1.47 9.14
C ALA A 93 -17.57 -0.02 8.62
N GLY A 94 -18.67 0.68 8.82
CA GLY A 94 -18.80 2.11 8.56
C GLY A 94 -19.36 2.83 9.78
N SER A 95 -19.06 4.12 9.91
CA SER A 95 -19.71 4.99 10.89
C SER A 95 -20.05 6.33 10.27
N VAL A 96 -21.24 6.82 10.60
CA VAL A 96 -21.73 8.17 10.26
C VAL A 96 -21.94 9.02 11.53
N ASP A 97 -21.54 8.52 12.70
CA ASP A 97 -21.67 9.26 13.96
C ASP A 97 -20.58 10.35 14.03
N PRO A 98 -20.95 11.65 13.99
CA PRO A 98 -19.98 12.73 13.99
C PRO A 98 -19.14 12.79 15.28
N VAL A 99 -19.69 12.32 16.42
CA VAL A 99 -18.95 12.27 17.68
C VAL A 99 -17.89 11.19 17.64
N PHE A 100 -18.24 10.01 17.11
CA PHE A 100 -17.29 8.92 16.87
C PHE A 100 -16.20 9.36 15.89
N ILE A 101 -16.57 9.93 14.74
CA ILE A 101 -15.64 10.34 13.68
C ILE A 101 -14.62 11.36 14.23
N ALA A 102 -15.08 12.33 15.03
CA ALA A 102 -14.21 13.34 15.63
C ALA A 102 -13.18 12.76 16.62
N LYS A 103 -13.50 11.62 17.24
CA LYS A 103 -12.67 11.01 18.30
C LYS A 103 -12.08 9.66 17.93
N ALA A 104 -12.29 9.17 16.72
CA ALA A 104 -11.99 7.79 16.33
C ALA A 104 -10.53 7.39 16.64
N ASN A 105 -9.57 8.27 16.36
CA ASN A 105 -8.16 8.02 16.66
C ASN A 105 -7.84 8.04 18.17
N GLU A 106 -8.57 8.83 18.96
CA GLU A 106 -8.36 8.95 20.40
C GLU A 106 -8.91 7.74 21.17
N ILE A 107 -9.97 7.10 20.66
CA ILE A 107 -10.63 5.99 21.34
C ILE A 107 -9.96 4.64 21.11
N ILE A 108 -9.05 4.51 20.13
CA ILE A 108 -8.38 3.24 19.80
C ILE A 108 -7.79 2.55 21.05
N PRO A 109 -7.01 3.23 21.93
CA PRO A 109 -6.41 2.56 23.07
C PRO A 109 -7.46 2.01 24.05
N ALA A 110 -8.58 2.72 24.22
CA ALA A 110 -9.66 2.28 25.08
C ALA A 110 -10.41 1.07 24.48
N VAL A 111 -10.69 1.11 23.18
CA VAL A 111 -11.30 -0.01 22.45
C VAL A 111 -10.37 -1.24 22.50
N GLU A 112 -9.08 -1.05 22.27
CA GLU A 112 -8.10 -2.14 22.34
C GLU A 112 -8.04 -2.77 23.74
N ALA A 113 -8.07 -1.95 24.79
CA ALA A 113 -8.10 -2.45 26.17
C ALA A 113 -9.36 -3.30 26.43
N ILE A 114 -10.53 -2.84 26.00
CA ILE A 114 -11.80 -3.58 26.13
C ILE A 114 -11.73 -4.91 25.37
N VAL A 115 -11.24 -4.90 24.13
CA VAL A 115 -11.09 -6.13 23.32
C VAL A 115 -10.15 -7.11 24.01
N ARG A 116 -9.04 -6.63 24.60
CA ARG A 116 -8.09 -7.48 25.33
C ARG A 116 -8.67 -8.04 26.64
N GLU A 117 -9.63 -7.37 27.26
CA GLU A 117 -10.36 -7.89 28.40
C GLU A 117 -11.37 -8.98 28.00
N LEU A 118 -12.13 -8.75 26.92
CA LEU A 118 -13.14 -9.70 26.40
C LEU A 118 -12.50 -10.94 25.75
N VAL A 119 -11.34 -10.74 25.13
CA VAL A 119 -10.54 -11.79 24.48
C VAL A 119 -9.10 -11.71 25.01
N PRO A 120 -8.84 -12.24 26.22
CA PRO A 120 -7.49 -12.25 26.77
C PRO A 120 -6.54 -13.03 25.86
N PRO A 121 -5.39 -12.45 25.45
CA PRO A 121 -4.42 -13.16 24.64
C PRO A 121 -3.76 -14.28 25.46
N ASP A 122 -3.61 -15.46 24.87
CA ASP A 122 -2.72 -16.49 25.40
C ASP A 122 -1.27 -15.98 25.29
N PRO A 123 -0.50 -15.89 26.39
CA PRO A 123 0.91 -15.49 26.32
C PRO A 123 1.77 -16.35 25.39
N ALA A 124 1.41 -17.63 25.19
CA ALA A 124 2.09 -18.52 24.26
C ALA A 124 1.66 -18.31 22.79
N LYS A 125 0.52 -17.64 22.57
CA LYS A 125 -0.09 -17.41 21.26
C LYS A 125 -0.68 -15.99 21.16
N PRO A 126 0.16 -14.95 21.22
CA PRO A 126 -0.34 -13.58 21.19
C PRO A 126 -1.00 -13.28 19.84
N TYR A 127 -2.08 -12.50 19.87
CA TYR A 127 -2.65 -11.89 18.69
C TYR A 127 -2.27 -10.40 18.59
N GLN A 128 -2.29 -9.89 17.37
CA GLN A 128 -2.10 -8.47 17.07
C GLN A 128 -3.43 -7.86 16.60
N LEU A 129 -3.71 -6.64 17.04
CA LEU A 129 -4.88 -5.86 16.62
C LEU A 129 -4.44 -4.61 15.87
N PHE A 130 -5.14 -4.31 14.79
CA PHE A 130 -4.93 -3.11 14.01
C PHE A 130 -6.28 -2.44 13.72
N PHE A 131 -6.32 -1.13 13.88
CA PHE A 131 -7.48 -0.29 13.57
C PHE A 131 -7.08 0.70 12.49
N ARG A 132 -7.86 0.79 11.42
CA ARG A 132 -7.67 1.77 10.33
C ARG A 132 -8.98 2.47 10.05
N PHE A 133 -8.92 3.80 10.02
CA PHE A 133 -10.06 4.67 9.72
C PHE A 133 -9.87 5.36 8.37
N TYR A 134 -10.50 4.80 7.34
CA TYR A 134 -10.57 5.39 6.01
C TYR A 134 -11.49 6.61 6.03
N GLY A 135 -11.02 7.71 5.44
CA GLY A 135 -11.64 9.04 5.57
C GLY A 135 -10.94 9.93 6.60
N LEU A 136 -10.09 9.36 7.47
CA LEU A 136 -9.30 10.10 8.47
C LEU A 136 -7.79 10.14 8.13
N GLY A 137 -7.44 10.23 6.84
CA GLY A 137 -6.06 10.47 6.41
C GLY A 137 -5.15 9.24 6.36
N VAL A 138 -5.67 8.04 6.64
CA VAL A 138 -4.88 6.80 6.74
C VAL A 138 -4.08 6.43 5.49
N VAL A 139 -4.54 6.83 4.29
CA VAL A 139 -3.88 6.54 3.02
C VAL A 139 -2.77 7.55 2.71
N GLY A 140 -3.02 8.84 2.94
CA GLY A 140 -2.10 9.91 2.57
C GLY A 140 -1.11 10.31 3.66
N GLY A 141 -1.31 9.84 4.90
CA GLY A 141 -0.48 10.22 6.06
C GLY A 141 -0.61 11.70 6.45
N GLN A 142 -1.54 12.43 5.86
CA GLN A 142 -1.80 13.85 6.15
C GLN A 142 -3.01 13.99 7.07
N PRO A 143 -2.97 14.91 8.05
CA PRO A 143 -4.14 15.22 8.87
C PRO A 143 -5.32 15.68 8.01
N VAL A 144 -6.52 15.25 8.39
CA VAL A 144 -7.75 15.69 7.73
C VAL A 144 -8.17 17.04 8.30
N THR A 145 -8.38 18.03 7.43
CA THR A 145 -8.80 19.39 7.83
C THR A 145 -10.31 19.51 8.04
N THR A 146 -11.09 18.67 7.36
CA THR A 146 -12.55 18.66 7.42
C THR A 146 -13.03 17.24 7.64
N LEU A 147 -13.70 16.99 8.77
CA LEU A 147 -14.19 15.64 9.07
C LEU A 147 -15.22 15.20 8.02
N PRO A 148 -15.13 13.94 7.55
CA PRO A 148 -16.13 13.40 6.63
C PRO A 148 -17.44 13.06 7.35
N GLU A 149 -18.53 12.96 6.60
CA GLU A 149 -19.84 12.53 7.11
C GLU A 149 -19.91 11.03 7.36
N GLU A 150 -19.05 10.26 6.68
CA GLU A 150 -18.96 8.81 6.79
C GLU A 150 -17.48 8.39 6.77
N ILE A 151 -17.12 7.41 7.59
CA ILE A 151 -15.80 6.78 7.56
C ILE A 151 -15.91 5.28 7.38
N GLY A 152 -14.91 4.71 6.68
CA GLY A 152 -14.69 3.28 6.63
C GLY A 152 -13.79 2.83 7.78
N ILE A 153 -14.14 1.73 8.43
CA ILE A 153 -13.39 1.17 9.55
C ILE A 153 -12.91 -0.22 9.13
N ILE A 154 -11.61 -0.46 9.22
CA ILE A 154 -11.02 -1.79 9.09
C ILE A 154 -10.41 -2.16 10.43
N VAL A 155 -10.90 -3.25 11.01
CA VAL A 155 -10.30 -3.89 12.19
C VAL A 155 -9.67 -5.20 11.73
N GLU A 156 -8.38 -5.37 11.98
CA GLU A 156 -7.66 -6.61 11.68
C GLU A 156 -7.18 -7.26 12.97
N CYS A 157 -7.39 -8.57 13.05
CA CYS A 157 -6.79 -9.41 14.07
C CYS A 157 -5.89 -10.45 13.39
N ILE A 158 -4.64 -10.55 13.83
CA ILE A 158 -3.70 -11.59 13.39
C ILE A 158 -3.42 -12.49 14.59
N GLY A 159 -4.04 -13.67 14.59
CA GLY A 159 -3.74 -14.73 15.55
C GLY A 159 -2.59 -15.62 15.08
N SER A 160 -1.94 -16.34 15.99
CA SER A 160 -0.84 -17.26 15.64
C SER A 160 -1.29 -18.40 14.71
N ASP A 161 -2.55 -18.81 14.82
CA ASP A 161 -3.15 -19.88 14.04
C ASP A 161 -4.65 -19.65 13.74
N GLU A 162 -5.26 -20.60 13.05
CA GLU A 162 -6.65 -20.51 12.62
C GLU A 162 -7.65 -20.60 13.76
N ASP A 163 -7.30 -21.34 14.83
CA ASP A 163 -8.15 -21.51 16.01
C ASP A 163 -8.22 -20.20 16.80
N GLU A 164 -7.06 -19.56 17.03
CA GLU A 164 -6.98 -18.26 17.70
C GLU A 164 -7.78 -17.20 16.94
N ARG A 165 -7.60 -17.14 15.60
CA ARG A 165 -8.38 -16.26 14.72
C ARG A 165 -9.89 -16.52 14.84
N ALA A 166 -10.30 -17.79 14.86
CA ALA A 166 -11.71 -18.16 14.94
C ALA A 166 -12.34 -17.90 16.31
N GLN A 167 -11.55 -17.96 17.39
CA GLN A 167 -11.99 -17.56 18.73
C GLN A 167 -12.22 -16.06 18.82
N TRP A 168 -11.29 -15.26 18.29
CA TRP A 168 -11.47 -13.81 18.21
C TRP A 168 -12.74 -13.46 17.44
N TRP A 169 -12.93 -14.02 16.24
CA TRP A 169 -14.12 -13.74 15.42
C TRP A 169 -15.43 -14.01 16.17
N ARG A 170 -15.52 -15.17 16.84
CA ARG A 170 -16.72 -15.55 17.60
C ARG A 170 -17.02 -14.65 18.79
N ARG A 171 -16.01 -14.07 19.42
CA ARG A 171 -16.16 -13.21 20.60
C ARG A 171 -16.33 -11.73 20.25
N ALA A 172 -15.77 -11.30 19.13
CA ALA A 172 -15.89 -9.92 18.64
C ALA A 172 -17.19 -9.67 17.85
N SER A 173 -17.87 -10.71 17.35
CA SER A 173 -19.11 -10.60 16.59
C SER A 173 -20.39 -10.75 17.43
N ASN A 174 -20.27 -10.98 18.74
CA ASN A 174 -21.38 -11.12 19.71
C ASN A 174 -21.38 -9.92 20.64
#